data_AF-A0A366HBZ0-F1
#
_entry.id   AF-A0A366HBZ0-F1
#
_cell.length_a   1.000
_cell.length_b   1.000
_cell.length_c   1.000
_cell.angle_alpha   90.00
_cell.angle_beta   90.00
_cell.angle_gamma   90.00
#
_symmetry.space_group_name_H-M   'P 1'
#
loop_
_entity.id
_entity.type
_entity.pdbx_description
1 polymer ?
#
loop_
_entity_poly.entity_id
_entity_poly.type
_entity_poly.pdbx_seq_one_letter_code
_entity_poly.pdbx_strand_id
1 'polypeptide(L)'
;MIQAHFDKATATQEHDGVHIDVAGWAFAEQGHILVVQAWGNDLPLGFILYGFLRPDVMRHFKSRCHSERVGFEGRVKLPQALAGADVVELKLTLTSSELARHEITKSLSVKAALAAAVTEPAADTHDAAHAPGKHPPQDGWFPKRSSRLAPPDFFILGAGKCGTTSLYYSLRQHPEIHLSPIKEPSFFSTGFQVVKNPVEYFNLFPQQEGKKRYGEASHVYFSTPETAPVLRQLFPEAKFLLIVRNPVQRSHSLYQDMKRGGYESLPTFEQALREEEFRFVDPAFQADCPQYFWNFMYYRSSRYDLQLENYLEHFPRERFLVLTLGEWKADPAYWLREIFGFLEVDPSTQVGTEPQNQAEKPATLREETKDALRERFAGVRERVEALVGRELKHWDY
;
A
#
# COMPACT_ATOMS: atom_id res chain seq x y z
N MET A 1 12.77 -17.86 -12.61
CA MET A 1 13.34 -18.36 -11.34
C MET A 1 13.87 -17.18 -10.52
N ILE A 2 13.87 -17.24 -9.18
CA ILE A 2 14.54 -16.25 -8.32
C ILE A 2 15.88 -16.84 -7.85
N GLN A 3 16.94 -16.04 -7.86
CA GLN A 3 18.23 -16.37 -7.27
C GLN A 3 18.53 -15.36 -6.16
N ALA A 4 19.08 -15.83 -5.04
CA ALA A 4 19.39 -14.96 -3.90
C ALA A 4 20.54 -15.51 -3.05
N HIS A 5 21.21 -14.62 -2.32
CA HIS A 5 22.30 -14.95 -1.42
C HIS A 5 22.45 -13.95 -0.28
N PHE A 6 22.84 -14.42 0.91
CA PHE A 6 23.23 -13.57 2.04
C PHE A 6 24.72 -13.24 1.98
N ASP A 7 25.06 -11.95 1.92
CA ASP A 7 26.43 -11.52 2.21
C ASP A 7 26.65 -11.44 3.73
N LYS A 8 25.63 -10.97 4.47
CA LYS A 8 25.65 -10.77 5.92
C LYS A 8 24.32 -11.18 6.55
N ALA A 9 24.41 -11.85 7.69
CA ALA A 9 23.32 -12.01 8.65
C ALA A 9 23.96 -12.18 10.02
N THR A 10 23.87 -11.16 10.88
CA THR A 10 24.54 -11.13 12.19
C THR A 10 23.60 -10.61 13.25
N ALA A 11 23.53 -11.31 14.39
CA ALA A 11 22.79 -10.84 15.56
C ALA A 11 23.70 -10.00 16.47
N THR A 12 23.15 -8.91 17.02
CA THR A 12 23.85 -7.98 17.91
C THR A 12 22.92 -7.60 19.06
N GLN A 13 23.38 -7.63 20.31
CA GLN A 13 22.61 -7.17 21.47
C GLN A 13 22.83 -5.67 21.68
N GLU A 14 21.74 -4.92 21.86
CA GLU A 14 21.73 -3.49 22.21
C GLU A 14 20.84 -3.23 23.44
N HIS A 15 20.80 -2.00 23.93
CA HIS A 15 20.03 -1.62 25.12
C HIS A 15 18.53 -1.95 25.01
N ASP A 16 17.96 -1.90 23.80
CA ASP A 16 16.54 -2.15 23.56
C ASP A 16 16.24 -3.61 23.13
N GLY A 17 17.23 -4.48 22.95
CA GLY A 17 17.05 -5.90 22.58
C GLY A 17 18.08 -6.42 21.58
N VAL A 18 17.84 -7.63 21.03
CA VAL A 18 18.69 -8.22 19.98
C VAL A 18 18.21 -7.77 18.61
N HIS A 19 19.13 -7.30 17.78
CA HIS A 19 18.91 -6.93 16.38
C HIS A 19 19.65 -7.87 15.44
N ILE A 20 19.09 -8.08 14.25
CA ILE A 20 19.72 -8.83 13.17
C ILE A 20 19.98 -7.85 12.01
N ASP A 21 21.26 -7.68 11.69
CA ASP A 21 21.72 -6.96 10.51
C ASP A 21 21.83 -7.93 9.33
N VAL A 22 21.12 -7.65 8.23
CA VAL A 22 20.98 -8.51 7.06
C VAL A 22 21.41 -7.74 5.82
N ALA A 23 22.25 -8.34 4.97
CA ALA A 23 22.59 -7.81 3.66
C ALA A 23 22.86 -8.94 2.66
N GLY A 24 22.64 -8.67 1.38
CA GLY A 24 22.82 -9.65 0.32
C GLY A 24 22.33 -9.16 -1.03
N TRP A 25 22.00 -10.10 -1.91
CA TRP A 25 21.45 -9.81 -3.22
C TRP A 25 20.40 -10.83 -3.63
N ALA A 26 19.48 -10.39 -4.49
CA ALA A 26 18.49 -11.25 -5.12
C ALA A 26 18.06 -10.70 -6.48
N PHE A 27 17.72 -11.56 -7.42
CA PHE A 27 17.08 -11.14 -8.66
C PHE A 27 16.13 -12.22 -9.18
N ALA A 28 15.11 -11.79 -9.92
CA ALA A 28 14.25 -12.68 -10.69
C ALA A 28 14.69 -12.66 -12.15
N GLU A 29 14.73 -13.82 -12.80
CA GLU A 29 15.04 -13.91 -14.24
C GLU A 29 13.99 -13.25 -15.13
N GLN A 30 12.76 -13.12 -14.63
CA GLN A 30 11.66 -12.38 -15.24
C GLN A 30 11.08 -11.43 -14.19
N GLY A 31 10.88 -10.18 -14.58
CA GLY A 31 10.40 -9.14 -13.67
C GLY A 31 11.46 -8.63 -12.70
N HIS A 32 11.04 -8.20 -11.51
CA HIS A 32 11.91 -7.71 -10.46
C HIS A 32 11.46 -8.23 -9.09
N ILE A 33 12.35 -8.23 -8.09
CA ILE A 33 11.94 -8.51 -6.71
C ILE A 33 11.12 -7.32 -6.21
N LEU A 34 9.89 -7.59 -5.77
CA LEU A 34 9.02 -6.61 -5.17
C LEU A 34 9.35 -6.45 -3.69
N VAL A 35 9.53 -7.58 -2.99
CA VAL A 35 9.58 -7.61 -1.52
C VAL A 35 10.55 -8.67 -1.02
N VAL A 36 11.26 -8.34 0.06
CA VAL A 36 12.08 -9.27 0.85
C VAL A 36 11.56 -9.24 2.29
N GLN A 37 10.87 -10.30 2.73
CA GLN A 37 10.31 -10.42 4.07
C GLN A 37 11.20 -11.29 4.96
N ALA A 38 11.49 -10.83 6.18
CA ALA A 38 12.29 -11.56 7.15
C ALA A 38 11.42 -12.27 8.20
N TRP A 39 11.83 -13.49 8.56
CA TRP A 39 11.20 -14.34 9.56
C TRP A 39 12.26 -14.92 10.49
N GLY A 40 11.92 -15.10 11.77
CA GLY A 40 12.74 -15.77 12.78
C GLY A 40 11.96 -16.89 13.42
N ASN A 41 12.38 -18.15 13.26
CA ASN A 41 11.62 -19.32 13.73
C ASN A 41 10.12 -19.25 13.36
N ASP A 42 9.84 -18.87 12.11
CA ASP A 42 8.49 -18.62 11.54
C ASP A 42 7.70 -17.42 12.09
N LEU A 43 8.27 -16.64 13.00
CA LEU A 43 7.68 -15.36 13.40
C LEU A 43 8.12 -14.24 12.44
N PRO A 44 7.20 -13.41 11.90
CA PRO A 44 7.56 -12.31 11.03
C PRO A 44 8.39 -11.27 11.79
N LEU A 45 9.56 -10.93 11.26
CA LEU A 45 10.47 -9.92 11.83
C LEU A 45 10.34 -8.55 11.14
N GLY A 46 9.78 -8.52 9.94
CA GLY A 46 9.58 -7.30 9.14
C GLY A 46 10.04 -7.47 7.70
N PHE A 47 10.32 -6.36 7.03
CA PHE A 47 10.82 -6.34 5.64
C PHE A 47 12.25 -5.81 5.57
N ILE A 48 13.01 -6.32 4.61
CA ILE A 48 14.37 -5.88 4.29
C ILE A 48 14.29 -5.02 3.03
N LEU A 49 14.98 -3.87 3.03
CA LEU A 49 15.00 -3.01 1.86
C LEU A 49 15.69 -3.72 0.69
N TYR A 50 15.13 -3.57 -0.50
CA TYR A 50 15.63 -4.17 -1.73
C TYR A 50 15.70 -3.14 -2.85
N GLY A 51 16.79 -3.15 -3.62
CA GLY A 51 17.05 -2.24 -4.75
C GLY A 51 18.35 -1.45 -4.63
N PHE A 52 19.25 -1.88 -3.75
CA PHE A 52 20.60 -1.34 -3.63
C PHE A 52 21.47 -1.77 -4.81
N LEU A 53 22.44 -0.92 -5.19
CA LEU A 53 23.32 -1.18 -6.33
C LEU A 53 24.30 -2.32 -6.04
N ARG A 54 24.35 -3.28 -6.96
CA ARG A 54 25.17 -4.50 -6.98
C ARG A 54 25.66 -4.80 -8.40
N PRO A 55 26.49 -3.92 -8.99
CA PRO A 55 27.04 -4.13 -10.34
C PRO A 55 27.92 -5.38 -10.42
N ASP A 56 28.50 -5.82 -9.30
CA ASP A 56 29.23 -7.07 -9.16
C ASP A 56 28.35 -8.30 -9.47
N VAL A 57 27.12 -8.32 -8.97
CA VAL A 57 26.15 -9.40 -9.20
C VAL A 57 25.74 -9.43 -10.68
N MET A 58 25.40 -8.27 -11.25
CA MET A 58 25.05 -8.19 -12.68
C MET A 58 26.20 -8.68 -13.57
N ARG A 59 27.46 -8.35 -13.23
CA ARG A 59 28.64 -8.84 -13.98
C ARG A 59 28.82 -10.35 -13.92
N HIS A 60 28.43 -11.00 -12.82
CA HIS A 60 28.51 -12.45 -12.66
C HIS A 60 27.35 -13.18 -13.34
N PHE A 61 26.15 -12.60 -13.31
CA PHE A 61 24.91 -13.20 -13.82
C PHE A 61 24.37 -12.52 -15.10
N LYS A 62 25.24 -12.00 -15.98
CA LYS A 62 24.87 -11.14 -17.13
C LYS A 62 23.73 -11.65 -18.02
N SER A 63 23.58 -12.96 -18.17
CA SER A 63 22.53 -13.56 -19.00
C SER A 63 21.16 -13.65 -18.32
N ARG A 64 21.09 -13.42 -17.01
CA ARG A 64 19.91 -13.68 -16.16
C ARG A 64 19.52 -12.51 -15.26
N CYS A 65 20.45 -11.59 -15.00
CA CYS A 65 20.23 -10.40 -14.18
C CYS A 65 20.21 -9.15 -15.07
N HIS A 66 19.06 -8.47 -15.12
CA HIS A 66 18.80 -7.34 -16.03
C HIS A 66 18.81 -5.97 -15.34
N SER A 67 19.27 -5.91 -14.08
CA SER A 67 19.33 -4.68 -13.29
C SER A 67 20.54 -4.69 -12.36
N GLU A 68 21.18 -3.53 -12.18
CA GLU A 68 22.20 -3.38 -11.13
C GLU A 68 21.59 -3.20 -9.74
N ARG A 69 20.29 -2.93 -9.63
CA ARG A 69 19.60 -2.68 -8.35
C ARG A 69 19.03 -3.97 -7.79
N VAL A 70 19.92 -4.86 -7.39
CA VAL A 70 19.60 -6.23 -6.93
C VAL A 70 20.07 -6.54 -5.51
N GLY A 71 20.60 -5.54 -4.80
CA GLY A 71 21.00 -5.68 -3.40
C GLY A 71 19.82 -5.55 -2.45
N PHE A 72 19.86 -6.30 -1.35
CA PHE A 72 19.03 -6.06 -0.17
C PHE A 72 19.89 -5.75 1.05
N GLU A 73 19.40 -4.88 1.92
CA GLU A 73 20.06 -4.49 3.18
C GLU A 73 19.01 -4.05 4.19
N GLY A 74 19.17 -4.40 5.46
CA GLY A 74 18.22 -3.98 6.49
C GLY A 74 18.54 -4.53 7.87
N ARG A 75 17.82 -3.99 8.84
CA ARG A 75 17.97 -4.34 10.25
C ARG A 75 16.60 -4.65 10.85
N VAL A 76 16.48 -5.83 11.47
CA VAL A 76 15.23 -6.28 12.11
C VAL A 76 15.47 -6.61 13.57
N LYS A 77 14.49 -6.32 14.43
CA LYS A 77 14.56 -6.63 15.86
C LYS A 77 13.99 -8.01 16.14
N LEU A 78 14.67 -8.81 16.96
CA LEU A 78 14.10 -10.06 17.44
C LEU A 78 13.01 -9.79 18.48
N PRO A 79 11.80 -10.34 18.33
CA PRO A 79 10.76 -10.30 19.34
C PRO A 79 11.27 -10.87 20.66
N GLN A 80 10.77 -10.35 21.78
CA GLN A 80 11.12 -10.85 23.12
C GLN A 80 10.85 -12.36 23.27
N ALA A 81 9.83 -12.87 22.59
CA ALA A 81 9.50 -14.30 22.54
C ALA A 81 10.66 -15.18 22.01
N LEU A 82 11.56 -14.62 21.20
CA LEU A 82 12.72 -15.31 20.64
C LEU A 82 14.05 -14.91 21.31
N ALA A 83 14.05 -13.90 22.18
CA ALA A 83 15.29 -13.38 22.78
C ALA A 83 15.99 -14.39 23.70
N GLY A 84 15.26 -15.37 24.23
CA GLY A 84 15.81 -16.47 25.04
C GLY A 84 16.26 -17.70 24.23
N ALA A 85 16.10 -17.70 22.90
CA ALA A 85 16.51 -18.82 22.07
C ALA A 85 18.03 -18.84 21.89
N ASP A 86 18.64 -20.03 21.91
CA ASP A 86 20.09 -20.18 21.66
C ASP A 86 20.46 -19.88 20.21
N VAL A 87 19.61 -20.39 19.30
CA VAL A 87 19.74 -20.25 17.86
C VAL A 87 18.40 -19.78 17.31
N VAL A 88 18.45 -18.82 16.39
CA VAL A 88 17.30 -18.40 15.59
C VAL A 88 17.58 -18.73 14.14
N GLU A 89 16.61 -19.36 13.48
CA GLU A 89 16.60 -19.56 12.05
C GLU A 89 16.04 -18.30 11.38
N LEU A 90 16.93 -17.50 10.77
CA LEU A 90 16.53 -16.37 9.94
C LEU A 90 16.17 -16.88 8.54
N LYS A 91 14.93 -16.68 8.13
CA LYS A 91 14.45 -16.97 6.77
C LYS A 91 14.08 -15.66 6.07
N LEU A 92 14.52 -15.49 4.82
CA LEU A 92 14.02 -14.46 3.94
C LEU A 92 13.10 -15.09 2.88
N THR A 93 11.87 -14.60 2.78
CA THR A 93 10.95 -14.92 1.68
C THR A 93 11.01 -13.77 0.67
N LEU A 94 11.41 -14.09 -0.57
CA LEU A 94 11.50 -13.16 -1.67
C LEU A 94 10.32 -13.35 -2.61
N THR A 95 9.64 -12.27 -2.97
CA THR A 95 8.49 -12.29 -3.89
C THR A 95 8.78 -11.40 -5.10
N SER A 96 8.65 -11.93 -6.31
CA SER A 96 8.83 -11.16 -7.56
C SER A 96 7.54 -10.49 -8.04
N SER A 97 7.66 -9.60 -9.03
CA SER A 97 6.53 -8.98 -9.73
C SER A 97 5.62 -9.99 -10.43
N GLU A 98 6.15 -11.16 -10.76
CA GLU A 98 5.41 -12.29 -11.34
C GLU A 98 4.83 -13.22 -10.26
N LEU A 99 4.80 -12.78 -9.00
CA LEU A 99 4.32 -13.55 -7.84
C LEU A 99 5.10 -14.86 -7.59
N ALA A 100 6.28 -15.04 -8.18
CA ALA A 100 7.15 -16.16 -7.85
C ALA A 100 7.74 -15.96 -6.46
N ARG A 101 7.84 -17.04 -5.69
CA ARG A 101 8.42 -17.04 -4.34
C ARG A 101 9.70 -17.86 -4.29
N HIS A 102 10.64 -17.41 -3.46
CA HIS A 102 11.85 -18.13 -3.13
C HIS A 102 12.26 -17.84 -1.70
N GLU A 103 12.84 -18.84 -1.03
CA GLU A 103 13.25 -18.71 0.36
C GLU A 103 14.74 -19.01 0.50
N ILE A 104 15.43 -18.20 1.30
CA ILE A 104 16.79 -18.45 1.74
C ILE A 104 16.85 -18.39 3.26
N THR A 105 17.63 -19.28 3.87
CA THR A 105 17.66 -19.45 5.32
C THR A 105 19.09 -19.40 5.85
N LYS A 106 19.27 -18.87 7.06
CA LYS A 106 20.54 -18.83 7.77
C LYS A 106 20.34 -18.95 9.28
N SER A 107 21.05 -19.89 9.91
CA SER A 107 21.01 -20.07 11.36
C SER A 107 21.94 -19.08 12.06
N LEU A 108 21.45 -18.40 13.10
CA LEU A 108 22.14 -17.36 13.85
C LEU A 108 22.23 -17.74 15.33
N SER A 109 23.43 -17.66 15.92
CA SER A 109 23.60 -17.81 17.38
C SER A 109 23.26 -16.49 18.07
N VAL A 110 22.24 -16.50 18.93
CA VAL A 110 21.84 -15.34 19.74
C VAL A 110 22.67 -15.25 21.02
N LYS A 111 23.08 -16.39 21.58
CA LYS A 111 24.00 -16.45 22.73
C LYS A 111 25.34 -15.73 22.47
N ALA A 112 25.87 -15.84 21.25
CA ALA A 112 27.10 -15.14 20.87
C ALA A 112 26.90 -13.61 20.84
N ALA A 113 25.74 -13.14 20.37
CA ALA A 113 25.40 -11.72 20.36
C ALA A 113 25.23 -11.15 21.77
N LEU A 114 24.61 -11.91 22.67
CA LEU A 114 24.48 -11.57 24.09
C LEU A 114 25.83 -11.52 24.80
N ALA A 115 26.71 -12.51 24.54
CA ALA A 115 28.04 -12.57 25.16
C ALA A 115 28.95 -11.42 24.72
N ALA A 116 28.89 -11.02 23.45
CA ALA A 116 29.69 -9.92 22.90
C ALA A 116 29.33 -8.54 23.48
N ALA A 117 28.08 -8.34 23.91
CA ALA A 117 27.63 -7.09 24.53
C ALA A 117 28.10 -6.90 25.98
N VAL A 118 28.54 -7.97 26.65
CA VAL A 118 29.09 -7.90 28.02
C VAL A 118 30.51 -7.31 28.03
N THR A 119 31.17 -7.20 26.86
CA THR A 119 32.61 -6.92 26.74
C THR A 119 33.03 -5.51 26.30
N GLU A 120 32.12 -4.56 26.06
CA GLU A 120 32.52 -3.19 25.65
C GLU A 120 31.89 -2.06 26.51
N PRO A 121 32.69 -1.11 27.04
CA PRO A 121 32.19 0.17 27.52
C PRO A 121 32.15 1.19 26.36
N ALA A 122 31.04 1.93 26.27
CA ALA A 122 30.77 2.93 25.25
C ALA A 122 31.72 4.14 25.33
N ALA A 123 32.22 4.59 24.18
CA ALA A 123 32.90 5.87 24.01
C ALA A 123 32.06 6.78 23.10
N ASP A 124 31.49 7.82 23.68
CA ASP A 124 30.90 8.97 22.99
C ASP A 124 31.99 9.86 22.40
N THR A 125 31.85 10.32 21.16
CA THR A 125 32.37 11.64 20.75
C THR A 125 31.60 12.27 19.57
N HIS A 126 31.04 13.45 19.87
CA HIS A 126 31.04 14.74 19.15
C HIS A 126 30.36 15.00 17.77
N ASP A 127 29.33 15.85 17.85
CA ASP A 127 29.02 17.11 17.15
C ASP A 127 29.92 17.64 16.00
N ALA A 128 29.27 18.18 14.96
CA ALA A 128 29.57 19.52 14.41
C ALA A 128 28.44 20.06 13.49
N ALA A 129 28.01 21.30 13.76
CA ALA A 129 27.03 22.10 13.03
C ALA A 129 27.62 22.90 11.86
N HIS A 130 26.83 23.25 10.83
CA HIS A 130 27.02 24.41 9.93
C HIS A 130 25.66 24.92 9.40
N ALA A 131 25.47 26.25 9.33
CA ALA A 131 24.28 26.95 8.85
C ALA A 131 24.65 27.91 7.67
N PRO A 132 23.71 28.67 7.06
CA PRO A 132 22.95 28.28 5.87
C PRO A 132 23.19 29.18 4.64
N GLY A 133 22.95 28.65 3.42
CA GLY A 133 22.95 29.39 2.16
C GLY A 133 21.61 29.23 1.41
N LYS A 134 21.05 30.33 0.92
CA LYS A 134 19.71 30.46 0.32
C LYS A 134 19.67 30.03 -1.16
N HIS A 135 18.97 28.93 -1.45
CA HIS A 135 18.15 28.63 -2.65
C HIS A 135 17.30 27.40 -2.28
N PRO A 136 16.03 27.24 -2.71
CA PRO A 136 15.20 26.12 -2.25
C PRO A 136 15.55 24.86 -3.06
N PRO A 137 16.16 23.80 -2.46
CA PRO A 137 16.40 22.56 -3.16
C PRO A 137 15.32 21.54 -2.79
N GLN A 138 15.02 20.68 -3.76
CA GLN A 138 14.19 19.50 -3.62
C GLN A 138 14.90 18.49 -2.71
N ASP A 139 14.79 18.63 -1.40
CA ASP A 139 15.47 17.75 -0.44
C ASP A 139 14.58 16.60 0.03
N GLY A 140 14.90 15.41 -0.47
CA GLY A 140 15.39 14.34 0.40
C GLY A 140 14.48 13.86 1.52
N TRP A 141 13.25 13.45 1.19
CA TRP A 141 12.46 12.59 2.08
C TRP A 141 12.90 11.12 2.00
N PHE A 142 14.21 10.87 1.94
CA PHE A 142 14.74 9.53 2.12
C PHE A 142 15.26 9.42 3.54
N PRO A 143 14.72 8.50 4.36
CA PRO A 143 15.28 8.30 5.68
C PRO A 143 16.77 7.95 5.59
N LYS A 144 17.54 8.38 6.60
CA LYS A 144 18.95 7.98 6.76
C LYS A 144 19.03 6.45 6.74
N ARG A 145 20.13 5.91 6.18
CA ARG A 145 20.45 4.48 5.93
C ARG A 145 20.22 3.47 7.09
N SER A 146 19.74 3.87 8.26
CA SER A 146 19.58 3.05 9.46
C SER A 146 18.17 3.04 10.08
N SER A 147 17.16 3.71 9.52
CA SER A 147 15.81 3.65 10.11
C SER A 147 15.16 2.30 9.85
N ARG A 148 14.68 1.63 10.90
CA ARG A 148 13.78 0.47 10.76
C ARG A 148 12.54 0.89 9.97
N LEU A 149 11.98 -0.04 9.19
CA LEU A 149 10.77 0.21 8.42
C LEU A 149 9.60 -0.52 9.04
N ALA A 150 8.44 0.14 8.99
CA ALA A 150 7.17 -0.41 9.46
C ALA A 150 6.23 -0.44 8.25
N PRO A 151 6.16 -1.55 7.51
CA PRO A 151 5.34 -1.68 6.30
C PRO A 151 3.87 -1.32 6.56
N PRO A 152 3.09 -0.99 5.53
CA PRO A 152 1.66 -0.77 5.72
C PRO A 152 0.97 -2.02 6.25
N ASP A 153 0.18 -1.84 7.29
CA ASP A 153 -0.69 -2.85 7.89
C ASP A 153 -2.18 -2.56 7.64
N PHE A 154 -2.50 -1.43 7.00
CA PHE A 154 -3.81 -1.19 6.42
C PHE A 154 -3.78 -0.42 5.11
N PHE A 155 -4.84 -0.54 4.32
CA PHE A 155 -4.99 0.15 3.04
C PHE A 155 -6.36 0.83 2.94
N ILE A 156 -6.36 2.11 2.57
CA ILE A 156 -7.56 2.80 2.10
C ILE A 156 -7.72 2.43 0.62
N LEU A 157 -8.39 1.31 0.36
CA LEU A 157 -8.45 0.66 -0.95
C LEU A 157 -9.19 1.47 -1.99
N GLY A 158 -10.13 2.32 -1.58
CA GLY A 158 -11.02 2.96 -2.53
C GLY A 158 -12.36 3.33 -1.94
N ALA A 159 -13.36 3.60 -2.78
CA ALA A 159 -13.25 3.69 -4.23
C ALA A 159 -12.87 5.12 -4.67
N GLY A 160 -12.22 5.23 -5.84
CA GLY A 160 -11.94 6.54 -6.45
C GLY A 160 -13.22 7.38 -6.54
N LYS A 161 -13.09 8.69 -6.27
CA LYS A 161 -14.19 9.67 -6.20
C LYS A 161 -15.19 9.48 -5.03
N CYS A 162 -14.89 8.64 -4.05
CA CYS A 162 -15.77 8.39 -2.90
C CYS A 162 -15.33 9.11 -1.61
N GLY A 163 -14.40 10.07 -1.68
CA GLY A 163 -13.95 10.82 -0.49
C GLY A 163 -12.70 10.23 0.19
N THR A 164 -11.99 9.30 -0.46
CA THR A 164 -10.74 8.72 0.05
C THR A 164 -9.68 9.77 0.41
N THR A 165 -9.65 10.92 -0.28
CA THR A 165 -8.74 12.02 0.06
C THR A 165 -9.08 12.67 1.37
N SER A 166 -10.35 13.03 1.61
CA SER A 166 -10.77 13.58 2.91
C SER A 166 -10.46 12.59 4.03
N LEU A 167 -10.79 11.31 3.83
CA LEU A 167 -10.49 10.26 4.80
C LEU A 167 -8.99 10.14 5.09
N TYR A 168 -8.15 10.13 4.06
CA TYR A 168 -6.68 10.14 4.20
C TYR A 168 -6.21 11.29 5.09
N TYR A 169 -6.68 12.52 4.85
CA TYR A 169 -6.23 13.68 5.64
C TYR A 169 -6.77 13.68 7.06
N SER A 170 -7.98 13.16 7.31
CA SER A 170 -8.49 12.96 8.67
C SER A 170 -7.65 11.93 9.44
N LEU A 171 -7.39 10.76 8.87
CA LEU A 171 -6.61 9.70 9.54
C LEU A 171 -5.14 10.09 9.76
N ARG A 172 -4.55 10.88 8.85
CA ARG A 172 -3.16 11.37 8.97
C ARG A 172 -2.93 12.23 10.22
N GLN A 173 -3.98 12.83 10.78
CA GLN A 173 -3.89 13.66 11.99
C GLN A 173 -3.78 12.83 13.27
N HIS A 174 -4.13 11.54 13.23
CA HIS A 174 -4.11 10.69 14.43
C HIS A 174 -2.67 10.42 14.90
N PRO A 175 -2.32 10.63 16.18
CA PRO A 175 -0.95 10.54 16.65
C PRO A 175 -0.36 9.14 16.49
N GLU A 176 -1.20 8.10 16.57
CA GLU A 176 -0.78 6.69 16.44
C GLU A 176 -0.82 6.15 15.00
N ILE A 177 -1.23 6.94 14.02
CA ILE A 177 -1.28 6.52 12.61
C ILE A 177 -0.19 7.23 11.82
N HIS A 178 0.54 6.49 11.00
CA HIS A 178 1.38 7.01 9.93
C HIS A 178 0.74 6.64 8.60
N LEU A 179 0.55 7.62 7.72
CA LEU A 179 0.17 7.37 6.34
C LEU A 179 1.33 7.73 5.42
N SER A 180 1.48 6.99 4.31
CA SER A 180 2.41 7.37 3.25
C SER A 180 2.26 8.87 2.92
N PRO A 181 3.32 9.69 2.96
CA PRO A 181 3.20 11.12 2.68
C PRO A 181 2.96 11.40 1.20
N ILE A 182 3.37 10.49 0.31
CA ILE A 182 2.92 10.45 -1.06
C ILE A 182 1.58 9.73 -1.04
N LYS A 183 0.50 10.48 -1.26
CA LYS A 183 -0.82 9.89 -1.45
C LYS A 183 -0.85 9.17 -2.80
N GLU A 184 -1.49 8.00 -2.84
CA GLU A 184 -1.61 7.16 -4.03
C GLU A 184 -0.27 6.72 -4.66
N PRO A 185 0.69 6.15 -3.89
CA PRO A 185 1.95 5.69 -4.48
C PRO A 185 1.71 4.57 -5.50
N SER A 186 0.63 3.81 -5.35
CA SER A 186 0.08 2.89 -6.37
C SER A 186 1.05 1.79 -6.80
N PHE A 187 2.01 1.48 -5.94
CA PHE A 187 3.07 0.51 -6.16
C PHE A 187 2.56 -0.89 -6.52
N PHE A 188 1.45 -1.36 -5.95
CA PHE A 188 0.89 -2.69 -6.25
C PHE A 188 -0.10 -2.73 -7.44
N SER A 189 -0.17 -1.65 -8.22
CA SER A 189 -0.96 -1.59 -9.46
C SER A 189 -0.01 -1.55 -10.65
N THR A 190 0.33 -2.71 -11.22
CA THR A 190 1.35 -2.86 -12.27
C THR A 190 1.12 -1.97 -13.50
N GLY A 191 -0.15 -1.76 -13.90
CA GLY A 191 -0.51 -0.86 -14.99
C GLY A 191 -0.47 0.63 -14.66
N PHE A 192 -0.25 1.01 -13.39
CA PHE A 192 -0.23 2.41 -12.95
C PHE A 192 0.47 2.58 -11.60
N GLN A 193 1.75 2.96 -11.62
CA GLN A 193 2.58 3.19 -10.43
C GLN A 193 3.12 4.62 -10.41
N VAL A 194 2.89 5.33 -9.29
CA VAL A 194 3.49 6.66 -9.04
C VAL A 194 4.88 6.49 -8.42
N VAL A 195 5.00 5.60 -7.44
CA VAL A 195 6.28 5.14 -6.89
C VAL A 195 6.55 3.76 -7.46
N LYS A 196 7.65 3.61 -8.20
CA LYS A 196 7.99 2.37 -8.92
C LYS A 196 9.09 1.57 -8.25
N ASN A 197 10.00 2.25 -7.55
CA ASN A 197 11.14 1.61 -6.94
C ASN A 197 10.74 1.02 -5.57
N PRO A 198 11.03 -0.26 -5.30
CA PRO A 198 10.70 -0.88 -4.01
C PRO A 198 11.37 -0.18 -2.81
N VAL A 199 12.63 0.27 -2.93
CA VAL A 199 13.31 1.05 -1.86
C VAL A 199 12.54 2.33 -1.58
N GLU A 200 12.18 3.07 -2.64
CA GLU A 200 11.44 4.33 -2.50
C GLU A 200 10.06 4.10 -1.87
N TYR A 201 9.38 3.03 -2.26
CA TYR A 201 8.09 2.65 -1.73
C TYR A 201 8.16 2.27 -0.24
N PHE A 202 9.07 1.39 0.17
CA PHE A 202 9.14 0.99 1.58
C PHE A 202 9.70 2.10 2.47
N ASN A 203 10.53 2.99 1.93
CA ASN A 203 10.91 4.23 2.60
C ASN A 203 9.71 5.16 2.82
N LEU A 204 8.53 4.88 2.24
CA LEU A 204 7.30 5.59 2.56
C LEU A 204 6.83 5.37 4.03
N PHE A 205 7.40 4.37 4.71
CA PHE A 205 6.93 3.92 6.00
C PHE A 205 8.08 3.72 7.02
N PRO A 206 8.79 4.80 7.40
CA PRO A 206 9.81 4.71 8.43
C PRO A 206 9.16 4.42 9.79
N GLN A 207 9.74 3.49 10.54
CA GLN A 207 9.32 3.24 11.92
C GLN A 207 9.52 4.52 12.74
N GLN A 208 8.49 4.89 13.49
CA GLN A 208 8.41 6.12 14.26
C GLN A 208 7.87 5.80 15.64
N GLU A 209 8.41 6.44 16.66
CA GLU A 209 7.91 6.32 18.02
C GLU A 209 6.47 6.84 18.11
N GLY A 210 5.64 6.16 18.91
CA GLY A 210 4.22 6.48 19.08
C GLY A 210 3.31 6.04 17.92
N LYS A 211 3.84 5.62 16.77
CA LYS A 211 3.04 5.07 15.66
C LYS A 211 2.72 3.59 15.91
N LYS A 212 1.43 3.26 15.88
CA LYS A 212 0.91 1.89 16.00
C LYS A 212 0.50 1.31 14.65
N ARG A 213 0.00 2.14 13.73
CA ARG A 213 -0.53 1.72 12.42
C ARG A 213 0.10 2.48 11.28
N TYR A 214 0.31 1.78 10.17
CA TYR A 214 0.96 2.27 8.97
C TYR A 214 0.03 2.02 7.78
N GLY A 215 -0.37 3.08 7.10
CA GLY A 215 -1.39 2.97 6.06
C GLY A 215 -1.00 3.56 4.73
N GLU A 216 -1.50 2.93 3.68
CA GLU A 216 -1.42 3.44 2.32
C GLU A 216 -2.82 3.77 1.79
N ALA A 217 -2.93 4.81 0.97
CA ALA A 217 -4.18 5.17 0.31
C ALA A 217 -4.01 5.22 -1.20
N SER A 218 -4.24 4.08 -1.86
CA SER A 218 -4.20 3.93 -3.32
C SER A 218 -5.51 3.34 -3.82
N HIS A 219 -6.42 4.23 -4.25
CA HIS A 219 -7.78 3.82 -4.64
C HIS A 219 -7.82 2.89 -5.87
N VAL A 220 -6.75 2.88 -6.66
CA VAL A 220 -6.58 2.03 -7.84
C VAL A 220 -6.48 0.54 -7.48
N TYR A 221 -6.07 0.22 -6.26
CA TYR A 221 -5.95 -1.17 -5.80
C TYR A 221 -7.28 -1.90 -5.77
N PHE A 222 -8.39 -1.20 -5.50
CA PHE A 222 -9.70 -1.85 -5.47
C PHE A 222 -10.17 -2.25 -6.87
N SER A 223 -9.87 -1.47 -7.90
CA SER A 223 -10.31 -1.75 -9.28
C SER A 223 -9.30 -2.56 -10.11
N THR A 224 -8.05 -2.68 -9.69
CA THR A 224 -7.04 -3.54 -10.34
C THR A 224 -7.17 -4.98 -9.81
N PRO A 225 -7.67 -5.94 -10.61
CA PRO A 225 -7.94 -7.30 -10.13
C PRO A 225 -6.71 -8.01 -9.55
N GLU A 226 -5.54 -7.78 -10.16
CA GLU A 226 -4.28 -8.42 -9.79
C GLU A 226 -3.73 -7.95 -8.44
N THR A 227 -4.23 -6.84 -7.90
CA THR A 227 -3.71 -6.28 -6.65
C THR A 227 -4.11 -7.10 -5.42
N ALA A 228 -5.32 -7.68 -5.38
CA ALA A 228 -5.77 -8.46 -4.22
C ALA A 228 -4.87 -9.69 -3.93
N PRO A 229 -4.53 -10.56 -4.90
CA PRO A 229 -3.62 -11.67 -4.65
C PRO A 229 -2.20 -11.20 -4.27
N VAL A 230 -1.71 -10.09 -4.86
CA VAL A 230 -0.42 -9.48 -4.48
C VAL A 230 -0.45 -9.05 -3.01
N LEU A 231 -1.47 -8.30 -2.59
CA LEU A 231 -1.60 -7.84 -1.21
C LEU A 231 -1.76 -9.01 -0.24
N ARG A 232 -2.49 -10.07 -0.60
CA ARG A 232 -2.64 -11.25 0.26
C ARG A 232 -1.33 -11.95 0.52
N GLN A 233 -0.49 -11.99 -0.50
CA GLN A 233 0.82 -12.59 -0.41
C GLN A 233 1.77 -11.81 0.49
N LEU A 234 1.70 -10.48 0.46
CA LEU A 234 2.66 -9.59 1.11
C LEU A 234 2.20 -9.11 2.49
N PHE A 235 0.91 -8.84 2.63
CA PHE A 235 0.28 -8.28 3.83
C PHE A 235 -0.93 -9.13 4.23
N PRO A 236 -0.72 -10.40 4.59
CA PRO A 236 -1.79 -11.37 4.85
C PRO A 236 -2.78 -10.92 5.93
N GLU A 237 -2.30 -10.09 6.87
CA GLU A 237 -3.06 -9.58 8.01
C GLU A 237 -3.58 -8.15 7.80
N ALA A 238 -3.37 -7.56 6.61
CA ALA A 238 -3.74 -6.18 6.35
C ALA A 238 -5.23 -5.94 6.55
N LYS A 239 -5.55 -4.76 7.08
CA LYS A 239 -6.90 -4.24 7.18
C LYS A 239 -7.22 -3.34 5.99
N PHE A 240 -8.48 -3.31 5.58
CA PHE A 240 -8.94 -2.62 4.39
C PHE A 240 -10.07 -1.67 4.74
N LEU A 241 -9.85 -0.38 4.51
CA LEU A 241 -10.87 0.65 4.60
C LEU A 241 -11.41 0.93 3.20
N LEU A 242 -12.73 0.82 3.04
CA LEU A 242 -13.40 1.05 1.77
C LEU A 242 -14.54 2.05 1.96
N ILE A 243 -14.40 3.23 1.36
CA ILE A 243 -15.48 4.23 1.29
C ILE A 243 -16.11 4.19 -0.10
N VAL A 244 -17.41 3.93 -0.17
CA VAL A 244 -18.17 3.86 -1.43
C VAL A 244 -19.24 4.94 -1.49
N ARG A 245 -19.90 5.14 -2.62
CA ARG A 245 -21.06 6.03 -2.75
C ARG A 245 -21.98 5.51 -3.83
N ASN A 246 -23.12 6.16 -4.09
CA ASN A 246 -23.98 5.79 -5.20
C ASN A 246 -23.16 5.59 -6.51
N PRO A 247 -23.21 4.39 -7.14
CA PRO A 247 -22.34 4.07 -8.26
C PRO A 247 -22.64 4.92 -9.50
N VAL A 248 -23.90 5.34 -9.72
CA VAL A 248 -24.28 6.28 -10.79
C VAL A 248 -23.54 7.60 -10.62
N GLN A 249 -23.61 8.16 -9.40
CA GLN A 249 -22.91 9.41 -9.12
C GLN A 249 -21.40 9.23 -9.25
N ARG A 250 -20.83 8.14 -8.73
CA ARG A 250 -19.39 7.85 -8.81
C ARG A 250 -18.90 7.76 -10.25
N SER A 251 -19.59 7.01 -11.11
CA SER A 251 -19.27 6.90 -12.54
C SER A 251 -19.21 8.28 -13.21
N HIS A 252 -20.22 9.13 -12.98
CA HIS A 252 -20.27 10.45 -13.59
C HIS A 252 -19.16 11.38 -13.06
N SER A 253 -18.84 11.31 -11.77
CA SER A 253 -17.75 12.10 -11.21
C SER A 253 -16.38 11.64 -11.70
N LEU A 254 -16.19 10.36 -11.99
CA LEU A 254 -14.96 9.87 -12.61
C LEU A 254 -14.83 10.42 -14.03
N TYR A 255 -15.90 10.37 -14.84
CA TYR A 255 -15.92 11.00 -16.17
C TYR A 255 -15.56 12.48 -16.13
N GLN A 256 -16.15 13.25 -15.20
CA GLN A 256 -15.80 14.66 -15.04
C GLN A 256 -14.33 14.88 -14.66
N ASP A 257 -13.77 13.99 -13.83
CA ASP A 257 -12.37 14.05 -13.42
C ASP A 257 -11.44 13.80 -14.62
N MET A 258 -11.73 12.77 -15.40
CA MET A 258 -10.97 12.41 -16.60
C MET A 258 -11.06 13.50 -17.67
N LYS A 259 -12.23 14.12 -17.82
CA LYS A 259 -12.42 15.24 -18.75
C LYS A 259 -11.69 16.49 -18.30
N ARG A 260 -11.77 16.85 -17.01
CA ARG A 260 -11.04 17.99 -16.44
C ARG A 260 -9.53 17.80 -16.52
N GLY A 261 -9.06 16.56 -16.35
CA GLY A 261 -7.65 16.19 -16.52
C GLY A 261 -7.18 16.18 -17.97
N GLY A 262 -8.06 16.38 -18.95
CA GLY A 262 -7.73 16.34 -20.37
C GLY A 262 -7.54 14.94 -20.95
N TYR A 263 -7.88 13.89 -20.20
CA TYR A 263 -7.72 12.49 -20.62
C TYR A 263 -8.92 11.95 -21.40
N GLU A 264 -10.13 12.39 -21.04
CA GLU A 264 -11.36 12.01 -21.77
C GLU A 264 -11.70 13.05 -22.83
N SER A 265 -11.58 12.65 -24.09
CA SER A 265 -11.88 13.49 -25.24
C SER A 265 -13.36 13.50 -25.62
N LEU A 266 -14.13 12.50 -25.17
CA LEU A 266 -15.54 12.39 -25.55
C LEU A 266 -16.39 13.49 -24.90
N PRO A 267 -17.20 14.22 -25.69
CA PRO A 267 -17.86 15.42 -25.20
C PRO A 267 -19.02 15.12 -24.26
N THR A 268 -19.53 13.90 -24.20
CA THR A 268 -20.61 13.50 -23.30
C THR A 268 -20.30 12.22 -22.52
N PHE A 269 -20.89 12.08 -21.34
CA PHE A 269 -20.72 10.88 -20.51
C PHE A 269 -21.33 9.65 -21.16
N GLU A 270 -22.42 9.80 -21.91
CA GLU A 270 -23.10 8.72 -22.61
C GLU A 270 -22.31 8.17 -23.79
N GLN A 271 -21.59 9.02 -24.50
CA GLN A 271 -20.61 8.54 -25.48
C GLN A 271 -19.50 7.79 -24.78
N ALA A 272 -19.00 8.31 -23.66
CA ALA A 272 -17.94 7.66 -22.90
C ALA A 272 -18.35 6.28 -22.33
N LEU A 273 -19.61 6.13 -21.88
CA LEU A 273 -20.18 4.85 -21.45
C LEU A 273 -20.35 3.83 -22.59
N ARG A 274 -20.66 4.29 -23.81
CA ARG A 274 -20.70 3.40 -24.98
C ARG A 274 -19.29 2.99 -25.40
N GLU A 275 -18.37 3.95 -25.39
CA GLU A 275 -16.96 3.74 -25.74
C GLU A 275 -16.26 2.82 -24.75
N GLU A 276 -16.64 2.83 -23.47
CA GLU A 276 -16.15 1.91 -22.46
C GLU A 276 -16.21 0.44 -22.92
N GLU A 277 -17.30 0.03 -23.57
CA GLU A 277 -17.47 -1.36 -24.03
C GLU A 277 -16.41 -1.74 -25.09
N PHE A 278 -16.04 -0.79 -25.97
CA PHE A 278 -15.00 -0.98 -26.98
C PHE A 278 -13.59 -0.92 -26.36
N ARG A 279 -13.31 0.11 -25.54
CA ARG A 279 -12.04 0.28 -24.81
C ARG A 279 -11.70 -0.94 -23.96
N PHE A 280 -12.70 -1.58 -23.37
CA PHE A 280 -12.49 -2.70 -22.46
C PHE A 280 -11.87 -3.91 -23.17
N VAL A 281 -12.26 -4.16 -24.42
CA VAL A 281 -11.81 -5.32 -25.20
C VAL A 281 -10.71 -4.99 -26.20
N ASP A 282 -10.35 -3.72 -26.36
CA ASP A 282 -9.31 -3.26 -27.28
C ASP A 282 -7.89 -3.40 -26.67
N PRO A 283 -7.06 -4.33 -27.18
CA PRO A 283 -5.70 -4.52 -26.66
C PRO A 283 -4.80 -3.30 -26.88
N ALA A 284 -5.02 -2.52 -27.95
CA ALA A 284 -4.24 -1.31 -28.20
C ALA A 284 -4.56 -0.26 -27.14
N PHE A 285 -5.84 -0.08 -26.79
CA PHE A 285 -6.22 0.82 -25.72
C PHE A 285 -5.65 0.39 -24.36
N GLN A 286 -5.61 -0.91 -24.06
CA GLN A 286 -5.00 -1.42 -22.82
C GLN A 286 -3.50 -1.14 -22.74
N ALA A 287 -2.78 -1.32 -23.85
CA ALA A 287 -1.33 -1.13 -23.92
C ALA A 287 -0.93 0.35 -23.88
N ASP A 288 -1.64 1.19 -24.64
CA ASP A 288 -1.31 2.61 -24.85
C ASP A 288 -2.22 3.57 -24.05
N CYS A 289 -2.87 3.05 -23.00
CA CYS A 289 -3.79 3.84 -22.18
C CYS A 289 -3.08 5.10 -21.64
N PRO A 290 -3.59 6.31 -21.91
CA PRO A 290 -2.89 7.55 -21.54
C PRO A 290 -2.93 7.86 -20.04
N GLN A 291 -3.62 7.04 -19.26
CA GLN A 291 -3.79 7.13 -17.82
C GLN A 291 -4.01 5.71 -17.26
N TYR A 292 -4.45 5.56 -16.01
CA TYR A 292 -4.88 4.30 -15.44
C TYR A 292 -6.13 3.76 -16.18
N PHE A 293 -6.01 2.54 -16.73
CA PHE A 293 -7.04 1.90 -17.55
C PHE A 293 -8.44 1.93 -16.94
N TRP A 294 -8.58 1.57 -15.65
CA TRP A 294 -9.89 1.50 -15.00
C TRP A 294 -10.55 2.87 -14.78
N ASN A 295 -9.82 3.98 -14.94
CA ASN A 295 -10.42 5.32 -14.94
C ASN A 295 -11.20 5.64 -16.23
N PHE A 296 -11.04 4.84 -17.29
CA PHE A 296 -11.88 4.89 -18.50
C PHE A 296 -13.05 3.90 -18.46
N MET A 297 -13.15 3.12 -17.38
CA MET A 297 -14.16 2.08 -17.18
C MET A 297 -15.20 2.57 -16.17
N TYR A 298 -15.99 3.57 -16.53
CA TYR A 298 -16.90 4.30 -15.63
C TYR A 298 -17.96 3.41 -14.97
N TYR A 299 -18.60 2.52 -15.72
CA TYR A 299 -19.56 1.55 -15.20
C TYR A 299 -18.84 0.43 -14.45
N ARG A 300 -17.89 -0.26 -15.10
CA ARG A 300 -17.21 -1.44 -14.51
C ARG A 300 -16.42 -1.11 -13.23
N SER A 301 -15.69 -0.01 -13.19
CA SER A 301 -14.95 0.37 -11.98
C SER A 301 -15.87 0.88 -10.85
N SER A 302 -17.19 0.99 -11.09
CA SER A 302 -18.20 1.24 -10.04
C SER A 302 -18.96 -0.02 -9.62
N ARG A 303 -18.61 -1.19 -10.16
CA ARG A 303 -19.10 -2.50 -9.71
C ARG A 303 -18.34 -2.97 -8.47
N TYR A 304 -18.64 -2.32 -7.34
CA TYR A 304 -18.00 -2.60 -6.06
C TYR A 304 -18.23 -4.05 -5.60
N ASP A 305 -19.35 -4.66 -5.99
CA ASP A 305 -19.66 -6.07 -5.74
C ASP A 305 -18.57 -6.98 -6.33
N LEU A 306 -18.26 -6.82 -7.62
CA LEU A 306 -17.24 -7.64 -8.29
C LEU A 306 -15.83 -7.42 -7.72
N GLN A 307 -15.52 -6.16 -7.39
CA GLN A 307 -14.21 -5.79 -6.84
C GLN A 307 -14.04 -6.35 -5.42
N LEU A 308 -15.10 -6.31 -4.61
CA LEU A 308 -15.08 -6.85 -3.26
C LEU A 308 -15.06 -8.38 -3.26
N GLU A 309 -15.80 -9.04 -4.18
CA GLU A 309 -15.71 -10.49 -4.40
C GLU A 309 -14.25 -10.94 -4.62
N ASN A 310 -13.53 -10.28 -5.54
CA ASN A 310 -12.11 -10.56 -5.79
C ASN A 310 -11.25 -10.43 -4.52
N TYR A 311 -11.49 -9.41 -3.69
CA TYR A 311 -10.74 -9.24 -2.44
C TYR A 311 -11.11 -10.30 -1.38
N LEU A 312 -12.39 -10.70 -1.30
CA LEU A 312 -12.89 -11.68 -0.34
C LEU A 312 -12.51 -13.13 -0.69
N GLU A 313 -12.14 -13.41 -1.96
CA GLU A 313 -11.50 -14.68 -2.33
C GLU A 313 -10.13 -14.86 -1.64
N HIS A 314 -9.47 -13.75 -1.27
CA HIS A 314 -8.13 -13.76 -0.73
C HIS A 314 -8.07 -13.45 0.77
N PHE A 315 -8.97 -12.61 1.26
CA PHE A 315 -8.97 -12.12 2.64
C PHE A 315 -10.30 -12.42 3.35
N PRO A 316 -10.27 -12.76 4.65
CA PRO A 316 -11.49 -12.92 5.41
C PRO A 316 -12.21 -11.57 5.56
N ARG A 317 -13.54 -11.61 5.57
CA ARG A 317 -14.42 -10.42 5.60
C ARG A 317 -14.11 -9.48 6.77
N GLU A 318 -13.66 -10.01 7.90
CA GLU A 318 -13.32 -9.25 9.11
C GLU A 318 -12.14 -8.30 8.91
N ARG A 319 -11.40 -8.41 7.80
CA ARG A 319 -10.36 -7.46 7.40
C ARG A 319 -10.91 -6.24 6.68
N PHE A 320 -12.21 -6.12 6.47
CA PHE A 320 -12.82 -5.01 5.73
C PHE A 320 -13.73 -4.19 6.63
N LEU A 321 -13.51 -2.88 6.65
CA LEU A 321 -14.49 -1.91 7.13
C LEU A 321 -14.99 -1.09 5.94
N VAL A 322 -16.27 -1.25 5.63
CA VAL A 322 -16.93 -0.61 4.48
C VAL A 322 -17.98 0.38 4.98
N LEU A 323 -17.89 1.62 4.49
CA LEU A 323 -18.84 2.70 4.77
C LEU A 323 -19.21 3.45 3.50
N THR A 324 -20.35 4.15 3.51
CA THR A 324 -20.70 5.06 2.42
C THR A 324 -20.18 6.48 2.67
N LEU A 325 -20.01 7.25 1.61
CA LEU A 325 -19.72 8.69 1.69
C LEU A 325 -20.87 9.45 2.35
N GLY A 326 -22.12 9.00 2.17
CA GLY A 326 -23.28 9.58 2.84
C GLY A 326 -23.22 9.36 4.35
N GLU A 327 -22.88 8.15 4.77
CA GLU A 327 -22.60 7.77 6.16
C GLU A 327 -21.50 8.65 6.78
N TRP A 328 -20.36 8.76 6.08
CA TRP A 328 -19.25 9.63 6.49
C TRP A 328 -19.68 11.09 6.65
N LYS A 329 -20.48 11.63 5.72
CA LYS A 329 -20.94 13.03 5.79
C LYS A 329 -21.97 13.27 6.89
N ALA A 330 -22.84 12.30 7.14
CA ALA A 330 -23.93 12.42 8.10
C ALA A 330 -23.40 12.46 9.54
N ASP A 331 -22.42 11.61 9.86
CA ASP A 331 -21.79 11.58 11.18
C ASP A 331 -20.29 11.20 11.08
N PRO A 332 -19.42 12.15 10.71
CA PRO A 332 -17.99 11.90 10.62
C PRO A 332 -17.37 11.44 11.96
N ALA A 333 -17.89 11.95 13.08
CA ALA A 333 -17.37 11.65 14.41
C ALA A 333 -17.64 10.19 14.81
N TYR A 334 -18.83 9.66 14.49
CA TYR A 334 -19.13 8.24 14.65
C TYR A 334 -18.18 7.38 13.81
N TRP A 335 -18.05 7.67 12.52
CA TRP A 335 -17.24 6.83 11.63
C TRP A 335 -15.74 6.91 11.93
N LEU A 336 -15.24 8.04 12.42
CA LEU A 336 -13.87 8.11 12.93
C LEU A 336 -13.64 7.16 14.11
N ARG A 337 -14.58 7.09 15.07
CA ARG A 337 -14.48 6.14 16.19
C ARG A 337 -14.51 4.69 15.72
N GLU A 338 -15.39 4.36 14.78
CA GLU A 338 -15.46 3.01 14.20
C GLU A 338 -14.17 2.64 13.46
N ILE A 339 -13.61 3.57 12.68
CA ILE A 339 -12.35 3.37 11.95
C ILE A 339 -11.18 3.22 12.93
N PHE A 340 -11.10 4.06 13.96
CA PHE A 340 -10.04 3.97 14.97
C PHE A 340 -10.13 2.67 15.76
N GLY A 341 -11.34 2.26 16.17
CA GLY A 341 -11.57 0.97 16.81
C GLY A 341 -11.18 -0.20 15.90
N PHE A 342 -11.57 -0.15 14.63
CA PHE A 342 -11.20 -1.15 13.63
C PHE A 342 -9.68 -1.20 13.40
N LEU A 343 -8.99 -0.05 13.41
CA LEU A 343 -7.54 0.04 13.32
C LEU A 343 -6.82 -0.22 14.66
N GLU A 344 -7.55 -0.44 15.76
CA GLU A 344 -6.99 -0.66 17.11
C GLU A 344 -6.05 0.48 17.58
N VAL A 345 -6.42 1.71 17.26
CA VAL A 345 -5.80 2.94 17.78
C VAL A 345 -6.78 3.65 18.71
N ASP A 346 -6.33 4.66 19.46
CA ASP A 346 -7.17 5.36 20.45
C ASP A 346 -8.45 5.94 19.81
N PRO A 347 -9.64 5.38 20.11
CA PRO A 347 -10.89 5.82 19.51
C PRO A 347 -11.37 7.17 20.04
N SER A 348 -10.76 7.71 21.10
CA SER A 348 -11.14 9.00 21.68
C SER A 348 -10.47 10.19 20.99
N THR A 349 -9.43 9.95 20.18
CA THR A 349 -8.70 10.98 19.43
C THR A 349 -9.65 11.82 18.58
N GLN A 350 -9.51 13.15 18.68
CA GLN A 350 -10.25 14.09 17.84
C GLN A 350 -9.38 14.54 16.67
N VAL A 351 -9.93 14.47 15.45
CA VAL A 351 -9.27 14.93 14.21
C VAL A 351 -10.23 15.74 13.34
N GLY A 352 -9.69 16.62 12.49
CA GLY A 352 -10.46 17.39 11.52
C GLY A 352 -11.06 16.51 10.41
N THR A 353 -12.23 16.91 9.89
CA THR A 353 -12.99 16.19 8.85
C THR A 353 -13.29 17.05 7.63
N GLU A 354 -12.47 18.08 7.43
CA GLU A 354 -12.62 19.08 6.37
C GLU A 354 -12.67 18.39 5.01
N PRO A 355 -13.75 18.58 4.23
CA PRO A 355 -13.84 18.00 2.90
C PRO A 355 -12.72 18.48 1.99
N GLN A 356 -12.08 17.53 1.32
CA GLN A 356 -11.03 17.80 0.35
C GLN A 356 -11.57 17.60 -1.07
N ASN A 357 -11.15 18.46 -2.01
CA ASN A 357 -11.46 18.34 -3.44
C ASN A 357 -12.98 18.23 -3.76
N GLN A 358 -13.82 19.00 -3.06
CA GLN A 358 -15.23 19.11 -3.41
C GLN A 358 -15.38 19.86 -4.75
N ALA A 359 -16.21 19.31 -5.64
CA ALA A 359 -16.59 20.03 -6.85
C ALA A 359 -17.52 21.19 -6.47
N GLU A 360 -17.22 22.40 -6.94
CA GLU A 360 -18.02 23.60 -6.66
C GLU A 360 -19.47 23.48 -7.14
N LYS A 361 -19.70 22.75 -8.24
CA LYS A 361 -21.03 22.34 -8.73
C LYS A 361 -20.94 20.97 -9.41
N PRO A 362 -21.75 19.96 -9.03
CA PRO A 362 -21.83 18.72 -9.79
C PRO A 362 -22.42 19.00 -11.17
N ALA A 363 -21.80 18.55 -12.25
CA ALA A 363 -22.45 18.67 -13.56
C ALA A 363 -23.75 17.85 -13.54
N THR A 364 -24.80 18.39 -14.15
CA THR A 364 -26.12 17.75 -14.18
C THR A 364 -26.08 16.56 -15.13
N LEU A 365 -26.35 15.37 -14.60
CA LEU A 365 -26.53 14.16 -15.39
C LEU A 365 -27.98 14.09 -15.89
N ARG A 366 -28.18 13.76 -17.17
CA ARG A 366 -29.52 13.59 -17.76
C ARG A 366 -30.30 12.48 -17.04
N GLU A 367 -31.60 12.66 -16.84
CA GLU A 367 -32.42 11.70 -16.09
C GLU A 367 -32.48 10.34 -16.80
N GLU A 368 -32.56 10.31 -18.14
CA GLU A 368 -32.59 9.06 -18.90
C GLU A 368 -31.30 8.24 -18.69
N THR A 369 -30.16 8.93 -18.60
CA THR A 369 -28.85 8.30 -18.32
C THR A 369 -28.75 7.82 -16.88
N LYS A 370 -29.32 8.57 -15.92
CA LYS A 370 -29.42 8.12 -14.52
C LYS A 370 -30.24 6.84 -14.44
N ASP A 371 -31.41 6.80 -15.07
CA ASP A 371 -32.32 5.65 -15.01
C ASP A 371 -31.70 4.42 -15.66
N ALA A 372 -31.08 4.56 -16.84
CA ALA A 372 -30.35 3.46 -17.47
C ALA A 372 -29.21 2.92 -16.59
N LEU A 373 -28.47 3.79 -15.89
CA LEU A 373 -27.43 3.34 -14.96
C LEU A 373 -28.00 2.74 -13.67
N ARG A 374 -29.11 3.25 -13.14
CA ARG A 374 -29.81 2.66 -11.99
C ARG A 374 -30.24 1.23 -12.31
N GLU A 375 -30.77 0.99 -13.50
CA GLU A 375 -31.12 -0.34 -13.99
C GLU A 375 -29.87 -1.23 -14.11
N ARG A 376 -28.79 -0.74 -14.74
CA ARG A 376 -27.52 -1.51 -14.84
C ARG A 376 -26.89 -1.84 -13.49
N PHE A 377 -27.03 -0.96 -12.50
CA PHE A 377 -26.52 -1.16 -11.14
C PHE A 377 -27.55 -1.82 -10.20
N ALA A 378 -28.68 -2.32 -10.70
CA ALA A 378 -29.68 -2.98 -9.88
C ALA A 378 -29.06 -4.16 -9.09
N GLY A 379 -29.38 -4.24 -7.80
CA GLY A 379 -28.86 -5.28 -6.91
C GLY A 379 -27.42 -5.07 -6.43
N VAL A 380 -26.68 -4.05 -6.92
CA VAL A 380 -25.27 -3.85 -6.52
C VAL A 380 -25.17 -3.56 -5.03
N ARG A 381 -26.05 -2.71 -4.50
CA ARG A 381 -26.04 -2.37 -3.06
C ARG A 381 -26.26 -3.63 -2.23
N GLU A 382 -27.28 -4.40 -2.57
CA GLU A 382 -27.68 -5.62 -1.86
C GLU A 382 -26.58 -6.68 -1.90
N ARG A 383 -25.89 -6.83 -3.05
CA ARG A 383 -24.73 -7.72 -3.16
C ARG A 383 -23.57 -7.24 -2.30
N VAL A 384 -23.24 -5.94 -2.31
CA VAL A 384 -22.19 -5.38 -1.45
C VAL A 384 -22.56 -5.59 0.02
N GLU A 385 -23.79 -5.27 0.43
CA GLU A 385 -24.28 -5.47 1.81
C GLU A 385 -24.18 -6.93 2.25
N ALA A 386 -24.52 -7.88 1.38
CA ALA A 386 -24.35 -9.31 1.64
C ALA A 386 -22.89 -9.70 1.83
N LEU A 387 -21.98 -9.20 0.98
CA LEU A 387 -20.55 -9.46 1.05
C LEU A 387 -19.92 -8.88 2.32
N VAL A 388 -20.32 -7.66 2.73
CA VAL A 388 -19.77 -7.01 3.94
C VAL A 388 -20.49 -7.39 5.23
N GLY A 389 -21.66 -8.04 5.14
CA GLY A 389 -22.45 -8.46 6.28
C GLY A 389 -23.09 -7.30 7.07
N ARG A 390 -23.35 -6.16 6.43
CA ARG A 390 -23.98 -4.99 7.05
C ARG A 390 -24.78 -4.18 6.03
N GLU A 391 -25.81 -3.49 6.50
CA GLU A 391 -26.54 -2.50 5.70
C GLU A 391 -25.68 -1.25 5.47
N LEU A 392 -25.67 -0.73 4.24
CA LEU A 392 -24.97 0.48 3.84
C LEU A 392 -25.97 1.65 3.75
N LYS A 393 -25.99 2.49 4.78
CA LYS A 393 -26.94 3.61 4.87
C LYS A 393 -26.51 4.77 3.98
N HIS A 394 -27.43 5.68 3.70
CA HIS A 394 -27.19 6.89 2.90
C HIS A 394 -26.52 6.59 1.54
N TRP A 395 -26.85 5.44 0.94
CA TRP A 395 -26.28 4.99 -0.33
C TRP A 395 -26.52 5.98 -1.48
N ASP A 396 -27.71 6.58 -1.52
CA ASP A 396 -28.16 7.49 -2.58
C ASP A 396 -27.85 8.97 -2.31
N TYR A 397 -27.16 9.27 -1.20
CA TYR A 397 -26.80 10.63 -0.78
C TYR A 397 -25.79 11.30 -1.71
#